data_AF-A0A8T4WBV7-F1
#
_entry.id   AF-A0A8T4WBV7-F1
#
_cell.length_a   1.000
_cell.length_b   1.000
_cell.length_c   1.000
_cell.angle_alpha   90.00
_cell.angle_beta   90.00
_cell.angle_gamma   90.00
#
_symmetry.space_group_name_H-M   'P 1'
#
loop_
_entity.id
_entity.type
_entity.pdbx_description
1 polymer ?
#
loop_
_entity_poly.entity_id
_entity_poly.type
_entity_poly.pdbx_seq_one_letter_code
_entity_poly.pdbx_strand_id
1 'polypeptide(L)'
;MFDELLVELKKGIHVTEYRIKGRNLEDGRIRGQKYLDLHLSKAGVNKRLMRVSIYRGREPYYKPWVEMFGIRRPLLFGDEKLEYFGSRLEDGLLDIFTDRMDKGSRIFVEYQNDDETRDELSSGVPETCTRLGFKLFKRDFTWFKDWYFSEGFHEGNQKLQAEKPIDEEHEENHHQRIKEEIDSFLNSDFEENKYYRKAEERAKYIIKNYRNIKDL
;
A
#
# COMPACT_ATOMS: atom_id res chain seq x y z
N MET A 1 -4.59 -14.21 -13.47
CA MET A 1 -3.86 -13.15 -12.74
C MET A 1 -3.59 -13.53 -11.29
N PHE A 2 -4.55 -13.38 -10.35
CA PHE A 2 -4.28 -13.70 -8.94
C PHE A 2 -4.06 -15.19 -8.64
N ASP A 3 -4.64 -16.10 -9.41
CA ASP A 3 -4.42 -17.54 -9.21
C ASP A 3 -2.96 -17.96 -9.47
N GLU A 4 -2.33 -17.37 -10.49
CA GLU A 4 -0.89 -17.58 -10.77
C GLU A 4 -0.03 -17.03 -9.64
N LEU A 5 -0.35 -15.83 -9.13
CA LEU A 5 0.32 -15.26 -7.97
C LEU A 5 0.23 -16.16 -6.74
N LEU A 6 -0.94 -16.75 -6.47
CA LEU A 6 -1.09 -17.69 -5.35
C LEU A 6 -0.21 -18.93 -5.52
N VAL A 7 -0.07 -19.45 -6.75
CA VAL A 7 0.83 -20.56 -7.06
C VAL A 7 2.29 -20.15 -6.86
N GLU A 8 2.69 -18.97 -7.34
CA GLU A 8 4.04 -18.42 -7.16
C GLU A 8 4.37 -18.20 -5.68
N LEU A 9 3.47 -17.58 -4.92
CA LEU A 9 3.63 -17.37 -3.48
C LEU A 9 3.72 -18.72 -2.73
N LYS A 10 2.97 -19.75 -3.15
CA LYS A 10 3.08 -21.09 -2.57
C LYS A 10 4.43 -21.75 -2.85
N LYS A 11 5.02 -21.52 -4.02
CA LYS A 11 6.40 -21.98 -4.35
C LYS A 11 7.46 -21.15 -3.61
N GLY A 12 7.16 -19.87 -3.44
CA GLY A 12 7.97 -18.85 -2.80
C GLY A 12 8.74 -18.02 -3.82
N ILE A 13 8.73 -16.70 -3.60
CA ILE A 13 9.31 -15.67 -4.47
C ILE A 13 10.48 -15.04 -3.71
N HIS A 14 11.60 -14.76 -4.40
CA HIS A 14 12.71 -14.04 -3.79
C HIS A 14 12.54 -12.54 -3.98
N VAL A 15 12.67 -11.80 -2.89
CA VAL A 15 12.70 -10.34 -2.87
C VAL A 15 13.86 -9.94 -1.97
N THR A 16 14.81 -9.19 -2.54
CA THR A 16 16.11 -8.91 -1.89
C THR A 16 16.78 -10.21 -1.40
N GLU A 17 17.16 -10.29 -0.14
CA GLU A 17 17.73 -11.48 0.51
C GLU A 17 16.67 -12.43 1.10
N TYR A 18 15.38 -12.10 1.03
CA TYR A 18 14.30 -12.88 1.65
C TYR A 18 13.60 -13.76 0.62
N ARG A 19 13.29 -14.99 1.02
CA ARG A 19 12.31 -15.82 0.32
C ARG A 19 10.94 -15.67 0.97
N ILE A 20 10.01 -15.12 0.22
CA ILE A 20 8.61 -14.90 0.62
C ILE A 20 7.79 -16.11 0.24
N LYS A 21 7.05 -16.69 1.18
CA LYS A 21 6.18 -17.85 0.92
C LYS A 21 4.79 -17.64 1.52
N GLY A 22 3.76 -17.86 0.72
CA GLY A 22 2.37 -17.95 1.17
C GLY A 22 2.13 -19.26 1.92
N ARG A 23 1.53 -19.16 3.10
CA ARG A 23 1.08 -20.29 3.94
C ARG A 23 -0.36 -20.08 4.37
N ASN A 24 -0.99 -21.13 4.91
CA ASN A 24 -2.36 -21.09 5.44
C ASN A 24 -3.35 -20.50 4.42
N LEU A 25 -3.33 -21.02 3.19
CA LEU A 25 -4.25 -20.57 2.14
C LEU A 25 -5.66 -21.02 2.50
N GLU A 26 -6.53 -20.07 2.78
CA GLU A 26 -7.90 -20.27 3.27
C GLU A 26 -8.90 -19.59 2.34
N ASP A 27 -10.11 -20.13 2.25
CA ASP A 27 -11.23 -19.44 1.61
C ASP A 27 -11.71 -18.26 2.45
N GLY A 28 -12.04 -17.17 1.77
CA GLY A 28 -12.62 -16.00 2.42
C GLY A 28 -14.12 -16.10 2.66
N ARG A 29 -14.70 -15.02 3.19
CA ARG A 29 -16.14 -14.95 3.47
C ARG A 29 -16.96 -14.88 2.18
N ILE A 30 -16.35 -14.31 1.13
CA ILE A 30 -17.00 -14.10 -0.17
C ILE A 30 -16.37 -15.06 -1.19
N ARG A 31 -17.20 -15.61 -2.08
CA ARG A 31 -16.73 -16.47 -3.17
C ARG A 31 -15.67 -15.76 -4.02
N GLY A 32 -14.48 -16.37 -4.13
CA GLY A 32 -13.35 -15.81 -4.87
C GLY A 32 -12.42 -14.94 -4.03
N GLN A 33 -12.70 -14.81 -2.73
CA GLN A 33 -11.77 -14.26 -1.76
C GLN A 33 -10.89 -15.39 -1.21
N LYS A 34 -9.60 -15.12 -1.04
CA LYS A 34 -8.63 -16.01 -0.39
C LYS A 34 -7.85 -15.24 0.65
N TYR A 35 -7.55 -15.89 1.78
CA TYR A 35 -6.60 -15.41 2.76
C TYR A 35 -5.32 -16.24 2.70
N LEU A 36 -4.17 -15.60 2.93
CA LEU A 36 -2.90 -16.29 3.13
C LEU A 36 -2.00 -15.51 4.07
N ASP A 37 -1.14 -16.22 4.80
CA ASP A 37 -0.08 -15.63 5.60
C ASP A 37 1.22 -15.57 4.80
N LEU A 38 1.81 -14.39 4.68
CA LEU A 38 3.12 -14.23 4.06
C LEU A 38 4.21 -14.45 5.10
N HIS A 39 5.09 -15.41 4.81
CA HIS A 39 6.24 -15.74 5.63
C HIS A 39 7.53 -15.39 4.91
N LEU A 40 8.44 -14.72 5.61
CA LEU A 40 9.79 -14.45 5.16
C LEU A 40 10.72 -15.56 5.65
N SER A 41 11.62 -16.01 4.79
CA SER A 41 12.70 -16.94 5.13
C SER A 41 14.05 -16.34 4.77
N LYS A 42 14.98 -16.31 5.73
CA LYS A 42 16.38 -15.89 5.57
C LYS A 42 17.26 -16.81 6.42
N ALA A 43 18.34 -17.33 5.86
CA ALA A 43 19.31 -18.19 6.55
C ALA A 43 18.68 -19.32 7.40
N GLY A 44 17.66 -20.00 6.85
CA GLY A 44 16.96 -21.10 7.55
C GLY A 44 15.93 -20.67 8.61
N VAL A 45 15.90 -19.40 9.01
CA VAL A 45 14.90 -18.83 9.91
C VAL A 45 13.66 -18.42 9.11
N ASN A 46 12.48 -18.80 9.59
CA ASN A 46 11.20 -18.45 8.99
C ASN A 46 10.34 -17.63 9.97
N LYS A 47 9.84 -16.48 9.54
CA LYS A 47 8.98 -15.59 10.33
C LYS A 47 7.75 -15.19 9.52
N ARG A 48 6.58 -15.20 10.14
CA ARG A 48 5.36 -14.60 9.57
C ARG A 48 5.53 -13.08 9.56
N LEU A 49 5.28 -12.45 8.41
CA LEU A 49 5.30 -10.99 8.26
C LEU A 49 3.91 -10.40 8.39
N MET A 50 2.95 -10.90 7.61
CA MET A 50 1.61 -10.31 7.51
C MET A 50 0.59 -11.35 7.06
N ARG A 51 -0.68 -10.96 7.07
CA ARG A 51 -1.75 -11.64 6.35
C ARG A 51 -2.16 -10.82 5.14
N VAL A 52 -2.50 -11.50 4.05
CA VAL A 52 -3.03 -10.90 2.84
C VAL A 52 -4.40 -11.50 2.55
N SER A 53 -5.36 -10.65 2.21
CA SER A 53 -6.62 -11.03 1.59
C SER A 53 -6.59 -10.65 0.12
N ILE A 54 -6.94 -11.58 -0.75
CA ILE A 54 -7.02 -11.35 -2.19
C ILE A 54 -8.43 -11.69 -2.63
N TYR A 55 -9.10 -10.74 -3.24
CA TYR A 55 -10.37 -10.96 -3.90
C TYR A 55 -10.21 -10.82 -5.41
N ARG A 56 -10.55 -11.87 -6.15
CA ARG A 56 -10.37 -11.93 -7.61
C ARG A 56 -11.38 -11.10 -8.41
N GLY A 57 -12.32 -10.43 -7.74
CA GLY A 57 -13.42 -9.76 -8.42
C GLY A 57 -14.53 -10.72 -8.85
N ARG A 58 -15.61 -10.13 -9.36
CA ARG A 58 -16.74 -10.78 -10.02
C ARG A 58 -17.27 -9.80 -11.06
N GLU A 59 -16.70 -9.87 -12.25
CA GLU A 59 -17.11 -9.03 -13.38
C GLU A 59 -18.60 -9.24 -13.74
N PRO A 60 -19.27 -8.20 -14.25
CA PRO A 60 -18.78 -6.82 -14.38
C PRO A 60 -18.86 -5.99 -13.08
N TYR A 61 -19.41 -6.56 -12.00
CA TYR A 61 -19.92 -5.78 -10.87
C TYR A 61 -18.90 -5.47 -9.79
N TYR A 62 -17.93 -6.37 -9.56
CA TYR A 62 -16.98 -6.24 -8.46
C TYR A 62 -15.55 -6.33 -8.98
N LYS A 63 -14.80 -5.25 -8.83
CA LYS A 63 -13.37 -5.20 -9.16
C LYS A 63 -12.54 -5.98 -8.14
N PRO A 64 -11.40 -6.54 -8.56
CA PRO A 64 -10.50 -7.24 -7.65
C PRO A 64 -9.87 -6.28 -6.65
N TRP A 65 -9.45 -6.84 -5.52
CA TRP A 65 -8.71 -6.08 -4.52
C TRP A 65 -7.74 -6.96 -3.73
N VAL A 66 -6.71 -6.31 -3.20
CA VAL A 66 -5.72 -6.89 -2.29
C VAL A 66 -5.72 -6.09 -0.99
N GLU A 67 -5.69 -6.78 0.14
CA GLU A 67 -5.58 -6.16 1.46
C GLU A 67 -4.40 -6.78 2.21
N MET A 68 -3.48 -5.93 2.68
CA MET A 68 -2.29 -6.31 3.43
C MET A 68 -2.44 -5.82 4.87
N PHE A 69 -2.48 -6.74 5.84
CA PHE A 69 -2.80 -6.42 7.23
C PHE A 69 -2.15 -7.37 8.23
N GLY A 70 -2.20 -7.03 9.52
CA GLY A 70 -1.45 -7.72 10.57
C GLY A 70 0.06 -7.65 10.35
N ILE A 71 0.55 -6.51 9.83
CA ILE A 71 1.97 -6.34 9.47
C ILE A 71 2.81 -6.28 10.75
N ARG A 72 3.71 -7.26 10.92
CA ARG A 72 4.56 -7.38 12.10
C ARG A 72 5.80 -6.51 11.99
N ARG A 73 6.09 -5.78 13.05
CA ARG A 73 7.36 -5.08 13.23
C ARG A 73 7.82 -5.11 14.69
N PRO A 74 9.15 -5.08 14.94
CA PRO A 74 10.19 -5.50 14.00
C PRO A 74 10.21 -7.03 13.83
N LEU A 75 10.81 -7.53 12.76
CA LEU A 75 11.14 -8.96 12.63
C LEU A 75 12.62 -9.19 12.95
N LEU A 76 12.90 -10.14 13.83
CA LEU A 76 14.26 -10.49 14.25
C LEU A 76 14.74 -11.78 13.55
N PHE A 77 15.91 -11.70 12.94
CA PHE A 77 16.61 -12.81 12.28
C PHE A 77 18.01 -12.95 12.90
N GLY A 78 18.07 -13.60 14.08
CA GLY A 78 19.28 -13.56 14.91
C GLY A 78 19.46 -12.16 15.48
N ASP A 79 20.65 -11.59 15.31
CA ASP A 79 20.98 -10.21 15.73
C ASP A 79 20.51 -9.15 14.73
N GLU A 80 20.06 -9.55 13.54
CA GLU A 80 19.55 -8.64 12.53
C GLU A 80 18.09 -8.28 12.77
N LYS A 81 17.80 -6.98 12.70
CA LYS A 81 16.46 -6.41 12.82
C LYS A 81 15.98 -5.94 11.45
N LEU A 82 14.86 -6.49 10.98
CA LEU A 82 14.17 -6.02 9.79
C LEU A 82 13.06 -5.04 10.19
N GLU A 83 13.22 -3.79 9.78
CA GLU A 83 12.13 -2.81 9.69
C GLU A 83 11.47 -2.94 8.32
N TYR A 84 10.20 -3.33 8.30
CA TYR A 84 9.48 -3.55 7.04
C TYR A 84 9.16 -2.24 6.32
N PHE A 85 8.56 -1.28 7.02
CA PHE A 85 8.12 -0.02 6.44
C PHE A 85 9.32 0.82 5.99
N GLY A 86 9.29 1.29 4.74
CA GLY A 86 10.37 2.05 4.12
C GLY A 86 11.49 1.17 3.55
N SER A 87 11.45 -0.16 3.72
CA SER A 87 12.48 -1.06 3.19
C SER A 87 12.30 -1.37 1.70
N ARG A 88 13.35 -1.89 1.08
CA ARG A 88 13.28 -2.46 -0.28
C ARG A 88 12.40 -3.71 -0.35
N LEU A 89 12.25 -4.43 0.77
CA LEU A 89 11.37 -5.58 0.84
C LEU A 89 9.91 -5.15 0.72
N GLU A 90 9.52 -4.04 1.35
CA GLU A 90 8.19 -3.46 1.17
C GLU A 90 7.96 -3.08 -0.30
N ASP A 91 8.92 -2.42 -0.95
CA ASP A 91 8.78 -2.08 -2.36
C ASP A 91 8.57 -3.33 -3.23
N GLY A 92 9.42 -4.34 -3.09
CA GLY A 92 9.28 -5.56 -3.88
C GLY A 92 8.01 -6.37 -3.55
N LEU A 93 7.50 -6.28 -2.31
CA LEU A 93 6.21 -6.88 -1.97
C LEU A 93 5.05 -6.14 -2.61
N LEU A 94 5.07 -4.80 -2.58
CA LEU A 94 4.07 -4.00 -3.27
C LEU A 94 4.08 -4.34 -4.77
N ASP A 95 5.25 -4.36 -5.42
CA ASP A 95 5.40 -4.70 -6.84
C ASP A 95 4.78 -6.06 -7.18
N ILE A 96 5.06 -7.09 -6.38
CA ILE A 96 4.48 -8.43 -6.57
C ILE A 96 2.95 -8.38 -6.66
N PHE A 97 2.27 -7.56 -5.86
CA PHE A 97 0.82 -7.47 -5.91
C PHE A 97 0.35 -6.50 -6.99
N THR A 98 0.93 -5.30 -7.07
CA THR A 98 0.42 -4.21 -7.91
C THR A 98 0.68 -4.38 -9.40
N ASP A 99 1.71 -5.14 -9.79
CA ASP A 99 2.00 -5.48 -11.19
C ASP A 99 0.91 -6.38 -11.79
N ARG A 100 0.14 -7.05 -10.92
CA ARG A 100 -0.94 -7.97 -11.25
C ARG A 100 -2.29 -7.37 -10.90
N MET A 101 -2.40 -6.05 -10.99
CA MET A 101 -3.64 -5.32 -10.73
C MET A 101 -4.01 -4.50 -11.96
N ASP A 102 -5.18 -4.80 -12.50
CA ASP A 102 -5.77 -4.12 -13.65
C ASP A 102 -6.40 -2.77 -13.25
N LYS A 103 -6.85 -2.01 -14.24
CA LYS A 103 -7.64 -0.78 -14.06
C LYS A 103 -8.82 -1.01 -13.09
N GLY A 104 -9.05 -0.06 -12.18
CA GLY A 104 -10.08 -0.15 -11.14
C GLY A 104 -9.80 -1.12 -9.99
N SER A 105 -8.65 -1.81 -9.99
CA SER A 105 -8.25 -2.65 -8.86
C SER A 105 -7.92 -1.81 -7.64
N ARG A 106 -8.18 -2.36 -6.46
CA ARG A 106 -7.98 -1.66 -5.18
C ARG A 106 -6.95 -2.34 -4.31
N ILE A 107 -6.12 -1.55 -3.64
CA ILE A 107 -5.23 -2.05 -2.59
C ILE A 107 -5.59 -1.38 -1.27
N PHE A 108 -5.55 -2.17 -0.20
CA PHE A 108 -5.69 -1.71 1.17
C PHE A 108 -4.44 -2.12 1.92
N VAL A 109 -3.77 -1.16 2.55
CA VAL A 109 -2.57 -1.46 3.34
C VAL A 109 -2.75 -0.89 4.74
N GLU A 110 -2.67 -1.78 5.73
CA GLU A 110 -2.69 -1.40 7.13
C GLU A 110 -1.43 -0.60 7.48
N TYR A 111 -1.62 0.61 8.02
CA TYR A 111 -0.53 1.50 8.39
C TYR A 111 -0.42 1.74 9.90
N GLN A 112 -1.20 1.04 10.73
CA GLN A 112 -1.16 1.22 12.20
C GLN A 112 0.26 1.12 12.78
N ASN A 113 1.04 0.19 12.21
CA ASN A 113 2.45 -0.04 12.54
C ASN A 113 3.42 0.75 11.64
N ASP A 114 2.98 1.75 10.92
CA ASP A 114 3.82 2.63 10.12
C ASP A 114 3.79 4.03 10.72
N ASP A 115 4.73 4.32 11.62
CA ASP A 115 4.71 5.59 12.36
C ASP A 115 4.81 6.80 11.42
N GLU A 116 5.54 6.68 10.32
CA GLU A 116 5.69 7.80 9.39
C GLU A 116 4.37 8.11 8.68
N THR A 117 3.74 7.12 8.05
CA THR A 117 2.44 7.33 7.40
C THR A 117 1.35 7.74 8.39
N ARG A 118 1.29 7.11 9.57
CA ARG A 118 0.28 7.44 10.58
C ARG A 118 0.42 8.88 11.06
N ASP A 119 1.64 9.30 11.40
CA ASP A 119 1.89 10.64 11.90
C ASP A 119 1.65 11.70 10.79
N GLU A 120 2.03 11.39 9.53
CA GLU A 120 1.74 12.24 8.35
C GLU A 120 0.22 12.42 8.14
N LEU A 121 -0.55 11.33 8.09
CA LEU A 121 -2.02 11.38 7.93
C LEU A 121 -2.68 12.14 9.07
N SER A 122 -2.27 11.89 10.32
CA SER A 122 -2.80 12.60 11.49
C SER A 122 -2.51 14.11 11.48
N SER A 123 -1.49 14.53 10.73
CA SER A 123 -1.09 15.92 10.56
C SER A 123 -1.71 16.57 9.33
N GLY A 124 -2.62 15.88 8.61
CA GLY A 124 -3.28 16.43 7.43
C GLY A 124 -2.42 16.43 6.16
N VAL A 125 -1.34 15.65 6.11
CA VAL A 125 -0.59 15.43 4.86
C VAL A 125 -1.50 14.72 3.86
N PRO A 126 -1.60 15.19 2.59
CA PRO A 126 -2.36 14.50 1.55
C PRO A 126 -1.93 13.04 1.43
N GLU A 127 -2.88 12.12 1.24
CA GLU A 127 -2.62 10.68 1.22
C GLU A 127 -1.48 10.32 0.26
N THR A 128 -1.45 10.94 -0.93
CA THR A 128 -0.43 10.73 -1.97
C THR A 128 0.97 11.17 -1.57
N CYS A 129 1.09 12.10 -0.63
CA CYS A 129 2.35 12.64 -0.12
C CYS A 129 2.86 11.89 1.11
N THR A 130 2.04 11.00 1.69
CA THR A 130 2.49 10.12 2.77
C THR A 130 3.52 9.11 2.27
N ARG A 131 4.30 8.52 3.17
CA ARG A 131 5.35 7.54 2.84
C ARG A 131 4.77 6.33 2.10
N LEU A 132 3.65 5.80 2.58
CA LEU A 132 2.95 4.69 1.94
C LEU A 132 2.21 5.13 0.68
N GLY A 133 1.45 6.23 0.74
CA GLY A 133 0.67 6.68 -0.41
C GLY A 133 1.54 7.07 -1.60
N PHE A 134 2.71 7.69 -1.37
CA PHE A 134 3.66 7.97 -2.44
C PHE A 134 4.21 6.70 -3.09
N LYS A 135 4.44 5.64 -2.31
CA LYS A 135 4.83 4.34 -2.86
C LYS A 135 3.75 3.75 -3.76
N LEU A 136 2.49 3.88 -3.39
CA LEU A 136 1.36 3.43 -4.20
C LEU A 136 1.14 4.33 -5.42
N PHE A 137 1.30 5.64 -5.28
CA PHE A 137 1.19 6.59 -6.39
C PHE A 137 2.19 6.29 -7.52
N LYS A 138 3.43 5.91 -7.16
CA LYS A 138 4.44 5.43 -8.13
C LYS A 138 4.08 4.13 -8.85
N ARG A 139 2.98 3.46 -8.47
CA ARG A 139 2.47 2.21 -9.03
C ARG A 139 1.10 2.42 -9.72
N ASP A 140 0.89 3.63 -10.23
CA ASP A 140 -0.27 4.06 -11.02
C ASP A 140 -1.60 4.10 -10.25
N PHE A 141 -1.54 4.15 -8.92
CA PHE A 141 -2.72 4.44 -8.10
C PHE A 141 -2.93 5.95 -8.04
N THR A 142 -4.15 6.40 -8.34
CA THR A 142 -4.45 7.83 -8.46
C THR A 142 -5.59 8.28 -7.55
N TRP A 143 -6.39 7.34 -7.03
CA TRP A 143 -7.39 7.66 -6.03
C TRP A 143 -7.00 7.07 -4.68
N PHE A 144 -7.14 7.85 -3.62
CA PHE A 144 -6.73 7.46 -2.27
C PHE A 144 -7.84 7.76 -1.27
N LYS A 145 -7.87 6.97 -0.20
CA LYS A 145 -8.72 7.23 0.96
C LYS A 145 -8.09 6.69 2.22
N ASP A 146 -7.94 7.55 3.20
CA ASP A 146 -7.62 7.14 4.56
C ASP A 146 -8.85 6.58 5.29
N TRP A 147 -8.73 5.35 5.81
CA TRP A 147 -9.69 4.74 6.73
C TRP A 147 -9.13 4.77 8.15
N TYR A 148 -9.28 5.93 8.81
CA TYR A 148 -9.07 6.07 10.24
C TYR A 148 -10.39 5.79 10.97
N PHE A 149 -10.46 4.74 11.79
CA PHE A 149 -11.62 4.49 12.65
C PHE A 149 -11.21 4.67 14.12
N SER A 150 -11.62 5.79 14.71
CA SER A 150 -11.36 6.15 16.10
C SER A 150 -12.46 5.72 17.08
N GLU A 151 -13.50 5.01 16.65
CA GLU A 151 -14.65 4.65 17.51
C GLU A 151 -15.00 3.16 17.45
N GLY A 152 -14.66 2.40 18.51
CA GLY A 152 -15.43 1.21 18.89
C GLY A 152 -14.85 -0.20 18.64
N PHE A 153 -13.58 -0.39 18.30
CA PHE A 153 -12.92 -1.72 18.20
C PHE A 153 -13.56 -2.76 17.24
N HIS A 154 -14.57 -2.39 16.46
CA HIS A 154 -15.37 -3.35 15.67
C HIS A 154 -15.06 -3.38 14.17
N GLU A 155 -14.29 -2.43 13.64
CA GLU A 155 -14.10 -2.25 12.18
C GLU A 155 -12.63 -2.26 11.73
N GLY A 156 -11.84 -3.19 12.25
CA GLY A 156 -10.48 -3.44 11.76
C GLY A 156 -9.47 -2.30 12.02
N ASN A 157 -8.22 -2.54 11.65
CA ASN A 157 -7.13 -1.59 11.86
C ASN A 157 -7.13 -0.48 10.79
N GLN A 158 -6.46 0.63 11.10
CA GLN A 158 -6.24 1.77 10.22
C GLN A 158 -5.61 1.36 8.89
N LYS A 159 -6.21 1.79 7.76
CA LYS A 159 -5.79 1.39 6.41
C LYS A 159 -5.81 2.55 5.44
N LEU A 160 -4.82 2.56 4.56
CA LEU A 160 -4.82 3.41 3.39
C LEU A 160 -5.36 2.59 2.21
N GLN A 161 -6.44 3.05 1.60
CA GLN A 161 -6.95 2.51 0.34
C GLN A 161 -6.37 3.31 -0.82
N ALA A 162 -6.00 2.60 -1.89
CA ALA A 162 -5.68 3.22 -3.16
C ALA A 162 -6.32 2.46 -4.32
N GLU A 163 -6.74 3.17 -5.37
CA GLU A 163 -7.31 2.58 -6.60
C GLU A 163 -6.57 3.03 -7.86
N LYS A 164 -6.36 2.08 -8.78
CA LYS A 164 -5.92 2.39 -10.15
C LYS A 164 -7.10 3.01 -10.92
N PRO A 165 -6.87 4.01 -11.78
CA PRO A 165 -7.95 4.62 -12.57
C PRO A 165 -8.61 3.59 -13.48
N ILE A 166 -9.91 3.74 -13.74
CA ILE A 166 -10.66 2.84 -14.62
C ILE A 166 -10.45 3.16 -16.11
N ASP A 167 -10.15 4.41 -16.42
CA ASP A 167 -9.85 4.96 -17.74
C ASP A 167 -9.06 6.28 -17.61
N GLU A 168 -8.72 6.88 -18.75
CA GLU A 168 -7.90 8.11 -18.83
C GLU A 168 -8.64 9.33 -18.26
N GLU A 169 -9.96 9.43 -18.45
CA GLU A 169 -10.76 10.54 -17.90
C GLU A 169 -10.74 10.52 -16.36
N HIS A 170 -10.88 9.34 -15.76
CA HIS A 170 -10.75 9.21 -14.30
C HIS A 170 -9.34 9.51 -13.82
N GLU A 171 -8.33 9.09 -14.58
CA GLU A 171 -6.93 9.40 -14.28
C GLU A 171 -6.67 10.91 -14.25
N GLU A 172 -7.12 11.65 -15.26
CA GLU A 172 -7.01 13.11 -15.33
C GLU A 172 -7.73 13.80 -14.16
N ASN A 173 -8.98 13.39 -13.90
CA ASN A 173 -9.77 13.94 -12.79
C ASN A 173 -9.10 13.69 -11.43
N HIS A 174 -8.52 12.50 -11.22
CA HIS A 174 -7.80 12.18 -10.00
C HIS A 174 -6.52 13.00 -9.87
N HIS A 175 -5.75 13.17 -10.96
CA HIS A 175 -4.55 13.99 -10.96
C HIS A 175 -4.82 15.46 -10.67
N GLN A 176 -5.93 16.02 -11.19
CA GLN A 176 -6.36 17.38 -10.85
C GLN A 176 -6.63 17.52 -9.35
N ARG A 177 -7.36 16.56 -8.74
CA ARG A 177 -7.61 16.58 -7.28
C ARG A 177 -6.33 16.44 -6.47
N ILE A 178 -5.45 15.52 -6.86
CA ILE A 178 -4.13 15.36 -6.22
C ILE A 178 -3.36 16.68 -6.28
N LYS A 179 -3.37 17.36 -7.43
CA LYS A 179 -2.70 18.66 -7.56
C LYS A 179 -3.27 19.69 -6.59
N GLU A 180 -4.60 19.82 -6.54
CA GLU A 180 -5.28 20.76 -5.63
C GLU A 180 -4.96 20.47 -4.15
N GLU A 181 -4.95 19.19 -3.76
CA GLU A 181 -4.58 18.75 -2.40
C GLU A 181 -3.12 19.09 -2.08
N ILE A 182 -2.21 18.85 -3.03
CA ILE A 182 -0.79 19.17 -2.87
C ILE A 182 -0.56 20.68 -2.79
N ASP A 183 -1.19 21.46 -3.66
CA ASP A 183 -1.05 22.91 -3.67
C ASP A 183 -1.61 23.51 -2.37
N SER A 184 -2.74 23.01 -1.88
CA SER A 184 -3.27 23.38 -0.56
C SER A 184 -2.28 23.04 0.56
N PHE A 185 -1.71 21.83 0.52
CA PHE A 185 -0.72 21.37 1.50
C PHE A 185 0.55 22.24 1.52
N LEU A 186 1.10 22.56 0.35
CA LEU A 186 2.34 23.36 0.23
C LEU A 186 2.15 24.84 0.59
N ASN A 187 0.92 25.37 0.52
CA ASN A 187 0.61 26.76 0.83
C ASN A 187 0.10 26.99 2.26
N SER A 188 -0.02 25.92 3.05
CA SER A 188 -0.57 26.00 4.40
C SER A 188 0.51 26.03 5.47
N ASP A 189 0.24 26.77 6.55
CA ASP A 189 1.12 26.87 7.72
C ASP A 189 0.99 25.61 8.59
N PHE A 190 1.58 24.50 8.15
CA PHE A 190 1.66 23.29 8.97
C PHE A 190 2.73 23.42 10.05
N GLU A 191 2.41 22.88 11.23
CA GLU A 191 3.39 22.74 12.30
C GLU A 191 4.49 21.76 11.86
N GLU A 192 5.72 22.26 11.76
CA GLU A 192 6.85 21.49 11.25
C GLU A 192 7.12 20.29 12.17
N ASN A 193 6.75 19.08 11.74
CA ASN A 193 7.09 17.84 12.41
C ASN A 193 8.24 17.11 11.68
N LYS A 194 8.80 16.07 12.30
CA LYS A 194 9.95 15.30 11.77
C LYS A 194 9.72 14.68 10.38
N TYR A 195 8.47 14.52 9.94
CA TYR A 195 8.11 13.92 8.65
C TYR A 195 7.59 14.93 7.62
N TYR A 196 7.21 16.15 8.04
CA TYR A 196 6.70 17.19 7.15
C TYR A 196 7.63 17.44 5.97
N ARG A 197 8.94 17.60 6.22
CA ARG A 197 9.93 17.80 5.13
C ARG A 197 9.95 16.66 4.12
N LYS A 198 9.79 15.40 4.56
CA LYS A 198 9.74 14.26 3.64
C LYS A 198 8.46 14.25 2.80
N ALA A 199 7.33 14.62 3.41
CA ALA A 199 6.07 14.78 2.70
C ALA A 199 6.15 15.93 1.67
N GLU A 200 6.76 17.05 2.04
CA GLU A 200 7.00 18.19 1.15
C GLU A 200 7.91 17.82 -0.03
N GLU A 201 8.98 17.04 0.20
CA GLU A 201 9.84 16.53 -0.86
C GLU A 201 9.07 15.64 -1.85
N ARG A 202 8.15 14.80 -1.36
CA ARG A 202 7.29 13.96 -2.20
C ARG A 202 6.28 14.80 -2.98
N ALA A 203 5.62 15.76 -2.34
CA ALA A 203 4.73 16.71 -2.99
C ALA A 203 5.43 17.40 -4.18
N LYS A 204 6.61 17.98 -3.94
CA LYS A 204 7.44 18.61 -4.97
C LYS A 204 7.86 17.62 -6.06
N TYR A 205 8.18 16.38 -5.69
CA TYR A 205 8.49 15.33 -6.65
C TYR A 205 7.30 15.01 -7.56
N ILE A 206 6.09 14.87 -6.99
CA ILE A 206 4.87 14.54 -7.75
C ILE A 206 4.60 15.63 -8.79
N ILE A 207 4.55 16.91 -8.37
CA ILE A 207 4.32 18.05 -9.27
C ILE A 207 5.37 18.09 -10.39
N LYS A 208 6.65 17.85 -10.06
CA LYS A 208 7.74 17.98 -11.04
C LYS A 208 7.74 16.87 -12.10
N ASN A 209 7.38 15.64 -11.72
CA ASN A 209 7.67 14.45 -12.53
C ASN A 209 6.46 13.84 -13.23
N TYR A 210 5.23 14.21 -12.87
CA TYR A 210 4.02 13.63 -13.47
C TYR A 210 3.39 14.64 -14.43
N ARG A 211 3.49 14.38 -15.74
CA ARG A 211 3.04 15.28 -16.82
C ARG A 211 1.61 15.78 -16.62
N ASN A 212 0.71 14.84 -16.35
CA ASN A 212 -0.70 15.13 -16.14
C ASN A 212 -0.98 15.96 -14.88
N ILE A 213 -0.02 16.09 -13.95
CA ILE A 213 -0.11 16.99 -12.79
C ILE A 213 0.61 18.31 -13.07
N LYS A 214 1.72 18.27 -13.82
CA LYS A 214 2.57 19.43 -14.12
C LYS A 214 1.92 20.43 -15.08
N ASP A 215 1.16 19.92 -16.05
CA ASP A 215 0.60 20.71 -17.16
C ASP A 215 -0.83 21.24 -16.88
N LEU A 216 -1.40 20.91 -15.71
CA LEU A 216 -2.61 21.51 -15.15
C LEU A 216 -2.29 22.85 -14.51
#